data_AF-A0A8B6BH92-F1
#
_entry.id   AF-A0A8B6BH92-F1
#
_cell.length_a   1.000
_cell.length_b   1.000
_cell.length_c   1.000
_cell.angle_alpha   90.00
_cell.angle_beta   90.00
_cell.angle_gamma   90.00
#
_symmetry.space_group_name_H-M   'P 1'
#
loop_
_entity.id
_entity.type
_entity.pdbx_description
1 polymer ?
#
loop_
_entity_poly.entity_id
_entity_poly.type
_entity_poly.pdbx_seq_one_letter_code
_entity_poly.pdbx_strand_id
1 'polypeptide(L)' 'RDSFVKNAQSSSMEQFLEWFTETQMFEVFLTDKVETKNKSKTSTLNIFNSRIKEYNEELEEAKKDKKKSKGFLKLLK' A
#
# COMPACT_ATOMS: atom_id res chain seq x y z
N ARG A 1 -13.75 -3.13 -11.56
CA ARG A 1 -14.04 -2.97 -10.12
C ARG A 1 -13.81 -4.28 -9.37
N ASP A 2 -14.52 -5.34 -9.73
CA ASP A 2 -14.54 -6.60 -8.97
C ASP A 2 -13.17 -7.30 -8.84
N SER A 3 -12.36 -7.28 -9.90
CA SER A 3 -11.01 -7.84 -9.86
C SER A 3 -10.05 -7.01 -8.98
N PHE A 4 -10.31 -5.71 -8.78
CA PHE A 4 -9.50 -4.86 -7.90
C PHE A 4 -9.82 -5.14 -6.42
N VAL A 5 -11.10 -5.33 -6.10
CA VAL A 5 -11.56 -5.64 -4.73
C VAL A 5 -11.15 -7.06 -4.32
N LYS A 6 -11.41 -8.06 -5.17
CA LYS A 6 -11.14 -9.50 -4.86
C LYS A 6 -9.67 -9.88 -4.70
N ASN A 7 -8.74 -9.03 -5.14
CA ASN A 7 -7.31 -9.27 -4.97
C ASN A 7 -6.75 -8.70 -3.66
N ALA A 8 -7.61 -8.20 -2.77
CA ALA A 8 -7.22 -7.72 -1.45
C ALA A 8 -6.64 -8.85 -0.58
N GLN A 9 -5.57 -8.57 0.14
CA GLN A 9 -4.89 -9.56 0.99
C GLN A 9 -5.66 -9.90 2.28
N SER A 10 -6.67 -9.10 2.64
CA SER A 10 -7.49 -9.31 3.82
C SER A 10 -8.94 -8.91 3.57
N SER A 11 -9.85 -9.54 4.32
CA SER A 11 -11.28 -9.20 4.27
C SER A 11 -11.55 -7.75 4.68
N SER A 12 -10.79 -7.20 5.63
CA SER A 12 -10.90 -5.78 5.99
C SER A 12 -10.49 -4.83 4.87
N MET A 13 -9.46 -5.21 4.09
CA MET A 13 -9.03 -4.45 2.93
C MET A 13 -10.05 -4.60 1.79
N GLU A 14 -10.66 -5.77 1.64
CA GLU A 14 -11.73 -6.01 0.66
C GLU A 14 -12.93 -5.08 0.92
N GLN A 15 -13.43 -5.03 2.16
CA GLN A 15 -14.50 -4.12 2.58
C GLN A 15 -14.14 -2.64 2.39
N PHE A 16 -12.90 -2.27 2.73
CA PHE A 16 -12.41 -0.92 2.51
C PHE A 16 -12.39 -0.56 1.02
N LEU A 17 -11.88 -1.44 0.16
CA LEU A 17 -11.82 -1.21 -1.29
C LEU A 17 -13.21 -1.16 -1.90
N GLU A 18 -14.14 -1.99 -1.42
CA GLU A 18 -15.52 -2.02 -1.87
C GLU A 18 -16.21 -0.68 -1.58
N TRP A 19 -16.10 -0.17 -0.34
CA TRP A 19 -16.55 1.18 0.03
C TRP A 19 -15.82 2.28 -0.73
N PHE A 20 -14.49 2.19 -0.84
CA PHE A 20 -13.66 3.22 -1.48
C PHE A 20 -14.03 3.41 -2.95
N THR A 21 -14.34 2.31 -3.65
CA THR A 21 -14.76 2.35 -5.05
C THR A 21 -16.10 3.06 -5.29
N GLU A 22 -16.88 3.34 -4.25
CA GLU A 22 -18.15 4.08 -4.32
C GLU A 22 -17.96 5.59 -4.05
N THR A 23 -16.75 6.01 -3.71
CA THR A 23 -16.45 7.42 -3.42
C THR A 23 -16.08 8.19 -4.68
N GLN A 24 -16.45 9.47 -4.74
CA GLN A 24 -16.01 10.38 -5.82
C GLN A 24 -14.49 10.50 -5.94
N MET A 25 -13.75 10.30 -4.85
CA MET A 25 -12.28 10.27 -4.89
C MET A 25 -11.73 9.15 -5.77
N PHE A 26 -12.41 8.00 -5.80
CA PHE A 26 -11.98 6.89 -6.66
C PHE A 26 -12.16 7.21 -8.13
N GLU A 27 -13.25 7.88 -8.50
CA GLU A 27 -13.48 8.35 -9.88
C GLU A 27 -12.45 9.41 -10.30
N VAL A 28 -12.13 10.37 -9.42
CA VAL A 28 -11.08 11.36 -9.66
C VAL A 28 -9.71 10.68 -9.82
N PHE A 29 -9.41 9.68 -8.99
CA PHE A 29 -8.17 8.91 -9.07
C PHE A 29 -8.04 8.16 -10.40
N LEU A 30 -9.11 7.54 -10.89
CA LEU A 30 -9.11 6.87 -12.19
C LEU A 30 -9.01 7.86 -13.35
N THR A 31 -9.73 8.97 -13.29
CA THR A 31 -9.73 10.00 -14.34
C THR A 31 -8.35 10.63 -14.46
N ASP A 32 -7.73 11.00 -13.33
CA ASP A 32 -6.35 11.52 -13.30
C ASP A 32 -5.37 10.48 -13.86
N LYS A 33 -5.53 9.18 -13.53
CA LYS A 33 -4.66 8.10 -14.03
C LYS A 33 -4.81 7.78 -15.51
N VAL A 34 -6.03 7.84 -16.05
CA VAL A 34 -6.32 7.51 -17.44
C VAL A 34 -5.90 8.67 -18.35
N GLU A 35 -6.15 9.92 -17.94
CA GLU A 35 -5.75 11.11 -18.70
C GLU A 35 -4.25 11.38 -18.65
N THR A 36 -3.57 11.02 -17.55
CA THR A 36 -2.11 11.22 -17.39
C THR A 36 -1.23 10.17 -18.05
N LYS A 37 -1.80 9.12 -18.67
CA LYS A 37 -1.02 8.25 -19.58
C LYS A 37 -0.32 9.05 -20.70
N ASN A 38 -0.80 10.27 -21.01
CA ASN A 38 -0.21 11.16 -21.99
C ASN A 38 0.53 12.39 -21.41
N LYS A 39 0.50 12.64 -20.10
CA LYS A 39 1.19 13.80 -19.50
C LYS A 39 1.78 13.45 -18.13
N SER A 40 3.11 13.58 -18.06
CA SER A 40 3.99 13.65 -16.89
C SER A 40 3.38 13.28 -15.53
N LYS A 41 3.87 12.17 -14.95
CA LYS A 41 3.67 11.68 -13.56
C LYS A 41 3.06 12.75 -12.63
N THR A 42 1.76 12.65 -12.35
CA THR A 42 1.08 13.59 -11.46
C THR A 42 1.66 13.57 -10.05
N SER A 43 1.69 14.74 -9.42
CA SER A 43 2.16 14.96 -8.04
C SER A 43 1.55 13.96 -7.05
N THR A 44 0.26 13.67 -7.21
CA THR A 44 -0.49 12.71 -6.38
C THR A 44 0.06 11.28 -6.46
N LEU A 45 0.50 10.83 -7.64
CA LEU A 45 1.12 9.50 -7.78
C LEU A 45 2.45 9.42 -7.04
N ASN A 46 3.24 10.49 -7.09
CA ASN A 46 4.54 10.51 -6.41
C ASN A 46 4.35 10.47 -4.89
N ILE A 47 3.36 11.19 -4.37
CA ILE A 47 3.00 11.16 -2.94
C ILE A 47 2.51 9.75 -2.54
N PHE A 48 1.63 9.14 -3.34
CA PHE A 48 1.15 7.78 -3.09
C PHE A 48 2.30 6.77 -3.06
N ASN A 49 3.19 6.81 -4.07
CA ASN A 49 4.35 5.93 -4.14
C ASN A 49 5.33 6.15 -2.98
N SER A 50 5.51 7.39 -2.52
CA SER A 50 6.31 7.69 -1.31
C SER A 50 5.74 6.98 -0.09
N ARG A 51 4.41 7.05 0.10
CA ARG A 51 3.74 6.39 1.23
C ARG A 51 3.83 4.86 1.17
N ILE A 52 3.70 4.27 0.00
CA ILE A 52 3.91 2.82 -0.17
C ILE A 52 5.36 2.43 0.15
N LYS A 53 6.33 3.25 -0.27
CA LYS A 53 7.75 3.03 0.02
C LYS A 53 8.02 3.07 1.53
N GLU A 54 7.53 4.09 2.23
CA GLU A 54 7.68 4.24 3.68
C GLU A 54 7.09 3.04 4.44
N TYR A 55 5.88 2.60 4.08
CA TYR A 55 5.25 1.43 4.68
C TYR A 55 6.08 0.14 4.51
N ASN A 56 6.66 -0.05 3.33
CA ASN A 56 7.53 -1.21 3.08
C ASN A 56 8.84 -1.14 3.89
N GLU A 57 9.39 0.06 4.08
CA GLU A 57 10.57 0.29 4.92
C GLU A 57 10.27 -0.06 6.39
N GLU A 58 9.13 0.39 6.93
CA GLU A 58 8.67 0.06 8.28
C GLU A 58 8.48 -1.46 8.48
N LEU A 59 7.91 -2.15 7.49
CA LEU A 59 7.75 -3.61 7.53
C LEU A 59 9.09 -4.34 7.56
N GLU A 60 10.10 -3.84 6.85
CA GLU A 60 11.45 -4.43 6.84
C GLU A 60 12.21 -4.16 8.15
N GLU A 61 12.04 -2.99 8.76
CA GLU A 61 12.59 -2.71 10.09
C GLU A 61 11.96 -3.58 11.17
N ALA A 62 10.62 -3.72 11.17
CA ALA A 62 9.91 -4.60 12.10
C ALA A 62 10.36 -6.08 11.99
N LYS A 63 10.78 -6.53 10.80
CA LYS A 63 11.37 -7.87 10.60
C LYS A 63 12.80 -7.97 11.14
N LYS A 64 13.61 -6.91 11.02
CA LYS A 64 14.99 -6.86 11.54
C LYS A 64 15.03 -6.91 13.06
N ASP A 65 14.12 -6.20 13.74
CA ASP A 65 14.06 -6.19 15.21
C ASP A 65 13.65 -7.55 15.79
N LYS A 66 12.71 -8.23 15.13
CA LYS A 66 12.36 -9.62 15.47
C LYS A 66 13.51 -10.61 15.26
N LYS A 67 14.39 -10.38 14.27
CA LYS A 67 15.60 -11.21 14.05
C LYS A 67 16.69 -10.96 15.09
N LYS A 68 16.92 -9.69 15.48
CA LYS A 68 17.93 -9.33 16.50
C LYS A 68 17.57 -9.89 17.88
N SER A 69 16.31 -9.79 18.29
CA SER A 69 15.81 -10.36 19.56
C SER A 69 16.02 -11.89 19.63
N LYS A 70 15.74 -12.62 18.54
CA LYS A 70 15.97 -14.07 18.47
C LYS A 70 17.45 -14.46 18.48
N GLY A 71 18.33 -13.66 17.88
CA GLY A 71 19.78 -13.88 17.91
C GLY A 71 20.37 -13.69 19.30
N PHE A 72 19.92 -12.66 20.02
CA PHE A 72 20.37 -12.36 21.38
C PHE A 72 19.98 -13.47 22.38
N LEU A 73 18.75 -13.98 22.30
CA LEU A 73 18.29 -15.11 23.13
C LEU A 73 19.05 -16.42 22.84
N LYS A 74 19.66 -16.55 21.65
CA LYS A 74 20.45 -17.74 21.27
C LYS A 74 21.88 -17.71 21.83
N LEU A 75 22.37 -16.53 22.22
CA LEU A 75 23.69 -16.31 22.84
C LEU A 75 23.66 -16.44 24.37
N LEU A 76 22.47 -16.44 24.97
CA LEU A 76 22.23 -16.55 26.42
C LEU A 76 22.03 -18.00 26.90
N LYS A 77 22.28 -19.00 26.03
CA LYS A 77 22.00 -20.41 26.29
C LYS A 77 23.25 -21.26 26.21
#